data_AF-A0A3B9TVK8-F1
#
_entry.id   AF-A0A3B9TVK8-F1
#
_cell.length_a   1.000
_cell.length_b   1.000
_cell.length_c   1.000
_cell.angle_alpha   90.00
_cell.angle_beta   90.00
_cell.angle_gamma   90.00
#
_symmetry.space_group_name_H-M   'P 1'
#
loop_
_entity.id
_entity.type
_entity.pdbx_description
1 polymer ?
#
loop_
_entity_poly.entity_id
_entity_poly.type
_entity_poly.pdbx_seq_one_letter_code
_entity_poly.pdbx_strand_id
1 'polypeptide(L)'
;MVFLGESPGIRRWGAIAMATLGCCLVMRINPIEMQLEKVDLLGLLSGVFWGMGTVALRRYPEADYKNATMAQYVCGTLITGAAILILGTDTPELAANGKAALMGAVFGILVFMSTFMMIIRIMQYMSPGRVGILMLSEALVAVISAMLFLGELLSFAQWIGVLVILSAGVIVALTDDVSETAEA
;
A
#
# COMPACT_ATOMS: atom_id res chain seq x y z
N MET A 1 5.10 -14.90 7.51
CA MET A 1 5.15 -15.40 8.90
C MET A 1 5.32 -16.91 8.90
N VAL A 2 4.38 -17.72 8.39
CA VAL A 2 4.58 -19.20 8.28
C VAL A 2 5.58 -19.59 7.18
N PHE A 3 5.56 -18.91 6.03
CA PHE A 3 6.39 -19.28 4.87
C PHE A 3 7.85 -18.80 4.94
N LEU A 4 8.16 -17.86 5.86
CA LEU A 4 9.48 -17.25 6.05
C LEU A 4 10.16 -17.72 7.35
N GLY A 5 9.46 -18.48 8.21
CA GLY A 5 9.97 -18.88 9.53
C GLY A 5 10.08 -17.75 10.57
N GLU A 6 9.79 -16.49 10.20
CA GLU A 6 9.79 -15.35 11.13
C GLU A 6 8.66 -15.47 12.16
N SER A 7 9.01 -15.50 13.45
CA SER A 7 8.08 -15.41 14.58
C SER A 7 7.92 -13.94 15.00
N PRO A 8 6.84 -13.25 14.62
CA PRO A 8 6.65 -11.85 14.99
C PRO A 8 6.49 -11.69 16.50
N GLY A 9 7.36 -10.91 17.13
CA GLY A 9 7.21 -10.56 18.54
C GLY A 9 5.90 -9.80 18.81
N ILE A 10 5.42 -9.85 20.05
CA ILE A 10 4.16 -9.20 20.48
C ILE A 10 4.09 -7.70 20.14
N ARG A 11 5.24 -7.02 20.14
CA ARG A 11 5.39 -5.62 19.74
C ARG A 11 5.00 -5.36 18.29
N ARG A 12 5.35 -6.28 17.38
CA ARG A 12 5.02 -6.17 15.95
C ARG A 12 3.52 -6.32 15.71
N TRP A 13 2.87 -7.26 16.39
CA TRP A 13 1.41 -7.38 16.38
C TRP A 13 0.72 -6.13 16.92
N GLY A 14 1.24 -5.57 18.01
CA GLY A 14 0.76 -4.29 18.54
C GLY A 14 0.87 -3.15 17.52
N ALA A 15 2.01 -3.04 16.82
CA ALA A 15 2.22 -2.04 15.78
C ALA A 15 1.26 -2.21 14.60
N ILE A 16 1.02 -3.45 14.13
CA ILE A 16 0.04 -3.74 13.07
C ILE A 16 -1.37 -3.31 13.50
N ALA A 17 -1.78 -3.67 14.71
CA ALA A 17 -3.09 -3.30 15.24
C ALA A 17 -3.25 -1.78 15.35
N MET A 18 -2.25 -1.08 15.89
CA MET A 18 -2.24 0.39 15.96
C MET A 18 -2.33 1.02 14.57
N ALA A 19 -1.50 0.58 13.62
CA ALA A 19 -1.49 1.15 12.27
C ALA A 19 -2.84 0.95 11.55
N THR A 20 -3.46 -0.22 11.73
CA THR A 20 -4.80 -0.54 11.19
C THR A 20 -5.87 0.36 11.83
N LEU A 21 -5.88 0.48 13.16
CA LEU A 21 -6.81 1.36 13.87
C LEU A 21 -6.66 2.83 13.46
N GLY A 22 -5.42 3.31 13.34
CA GLY A 22 -5.11 4.65 12.89
C GLY A 22 -5.63 4.89 11.46
N CYS A 23 -5.49 3.91 10.57
CA CYS A 23 -6.05 3.97 9.22
C CYS A 23 -7.58 4.09 9.23
N CYS A 24 -8.28 3.27 10.04
CA CYS A 24 -9.73 3.34 10.18
C CYS A 24 -10.21 4.72 10.68
N LEU A 25 -9.47 5.32 11.63
CA LEU A 25 -9.77 6.66 12.14
C LEU A 25 -9.58 7.75 11.07
N VAL A 26 -8.49 7.67 10.31
CA VAL A 26 -8.20 8.60 9.21
C VAL A 26 -9.25 8.52 8.10
N MET A 27 -9.66 7.31 7.74
CA MET A 27 -10.71 7.04 6.75
C MET A 27 -12.12 7.34 7.26
N ARG A 28 -12.29 7.71 8.54
CA ARG A 28 -13.57 7.97 9.21
C ARG A 28 -14.57 6.81 9.07
N ILE A 29 -14.08 5.57 9.16
CA ILE A 29 -14.93 4.39 9.07
C ILE A 29 -15.93 4.39 10.24
N ASN A 30 -17.22 4.38 9.91
CA ASN A 30 -18.29 4.23 10.89
C ASN A 30 -18.71 2.75 10.97
N PRO A 31 -18.33 2.00 12.01
CA PRO A 31 -18.60 0.57 12.10
C PRO A 31 -20.09 0.23 12.21
N ILE A 32 -20.93 1.19 12.59
CA ILE A 32 -22.39 0.99 12.75
C ILE A 32 -23.10 1.08 11.40
N GLU A 33 -22.63 1.94 10.51
CA GLU A 33 -23.22 2.20 9.19
C GLU A 33 -22.55 1.40 8.07
N MET A 34 -21.41 0.76 8.35
CA MET A 34 -20.64 0.00 7.37
C MET A 34 -21.43 -1.23 6.88
N GLN A 35 -21.88 -1.17 5.63
CA GLN A 35 -22.48 -2.32 4.95
C GLN A 35 -21.43 -2.95 4.05
N LEU A 36 -20.99 -4.16 4.40
CA LEU A 36 -20.05 -4.91 3.58
C LEU A 36 -20.74 -5.40 2.31
N GLU A 37 -20.36 -4.84 1.18
CA GLU A 37 -20.81 -5.27 -0.13
C GLU A 37 -19.92 -6.39 -0.67
N LYS A 38 -20.45 -7.16 -1.64
CA LYS A 38 -19.66 -8.22 -2.31
C LYS A 38 -18.42 -7.66 -3.03
N VAL A 39 -18.46 -6.38 -3.42
CA VAL A 39 -17.34 -5.69 -4.08
C VAL A 39 -16.19 -5.43 -3.09
N ASP A 40 -16.49 -5.22 -1.81
CA ASP A 40 -15.46 -5.04 -0.78
C ASP A 40 -14.58 -6.27 -0.62
N LEU A 41 -15.13 -7.46 -0.89
CA LEU A 41 -14.36 -8.70 -0.90
C LEU A 41 -13.28 -8.69 -1.98
N LEU A 42 -13.52 -8.07 -3.14
CA LEU A 42 -12.48 -7.92 -4.17
C LEU A 42 -11.35 -7.01 -3.68
N GLY A 43 -11.69 -5.94 -2.95
CA GLY A 43 -10.71 -5.08 -2.28
C GLY A 43 -9.87 -5.84 -1.24
N LEU A 44 -10.53 -6.64 -0.40
CA LEU A 44 -9.84 -7.48 0.59
C LEU A 44 -8.93 -8.52 -0.08
N LEU A 45 -9.42 -9.21 -1.11
CA LEU A 45 -8.64 -10.20 -1.87
C LEU A 45 -7.43 -9.56 -2.55
N SER A 46 -7.56 -8.35 -3.10
CA SER A 46 -6.44 -7.59 -3.64
C SER A 46 -5.34 -7.38 -2.60
N GLY A 47 -5.72 -6.96 -1.38
CA GLY A 47 -4.77 -6.80 -0.26
C GLY A 47 -4.08 -8.12 0.14
N VAL A 48 -4.82 -9.24 0.14
CA VAL A 48 -4.26 -10.58 0.43
C VAL A 48 -3.26 -11.00 -0.65
N PHE A 49 -3.61 -10.86 -1.94
CA PHE A 49 -2.71 -11.18 -3.05
C PHE A 49 -1.47 -10.28 -3.06
N TRP A 50 -1.63 -8.99 -2.77
CA TRP A 50 -0.52 -8.06 -2.59
C TRP A 50 0.43 -8.54 -1.49
N GLY A 51 -0.11 -8.84 -0.30
CA GLY A 51 0.65 -9.36 0.83
C GLY A 51 1.42 -10.65 0.48
N MET A 52 0.79 -11.60 -0.21
CA MET A 52 1.47 -12.81 -0.70
C MET A 52 2.61 -12.49 -1.68
N GLY A 53 2.39 -11.54 -2.61
CA GLY A 53 3.43 -11.06 -3.53
C GLY A 53 4.64 -10.49 -2.80
N THR A 54 4.42 -9.67 -1.76
CA THR A 54 5.52 -9.11 -0.95
C THR A 54 6.32 -10.20 -0.23
N VAL A 55 5.65 -11.25 0.27
CA VAL A 55 6.30 -12.42 0.91
C VAL A 55 7.13 -13.19 -0.11
N ALA A 56 6.61 -13.40 -1.32
CA ALA A 56 7.34 -14.06 -2.40
C ALA A 56 8.59 -13.29 -2.81
N LEU A 57 8.50 -11.95 -2.96
CA LEU A 57 9.64 -11.10 -3.27
C LEU A 57 10.73 -11.17 -2.20
N ARG A 58 10.33 -11.16 -0.92
CA ARG A 58 11.26 -11.34 0.21
C ARG A 58 11.96 -12.69 0.20
N ARG A 59 11.28 -13.75 -0.27
CA ARG A 59 11.83 -15.12 -0.35
C ARG A 59 12.89 -15.27 -1.44
N TYR A 60 12.87 -14.42 -2.47
CA TYR A 60 13.79 -14.42 -3.61
C TYR A 60 14.46 -13.05 -3.78
N PRO A 61 15.33 -12.63 -2.84
CA PRO A 61 15.96 -11.31 -2.88
C PRO A 61 16.95 -11.13 -4.05
N GLU A 62 17.48 -12.23 -4.59
CA GLU A 62 18.39 -12.24 -5.75
C GLU A 62 17.67 -12.06 -7.10
N ALA A 63 16.33 -12.14 -7.12
CA ALA A 63 15.58 -11.91 -8.35
C ALA A 63 15.78 -10.47 -8.85
N ASP A 64 15.92 -10.28 -10.16
CA ASP A 64 16.03 -8.94 -10.74
C ASP A 64 14.73 -8.17 -10.52
N TYR A 65 14.79 -7.16 -9.65
CA TYR A 65 13.66 -6.29 -9.31
C TYR A 65 13.09 -5.55 -10.53
N LYS A 66 13.90 -5.31 -11.58
CA LYS A 66 13.44 -4.68 -12.83
C LYS A 66 12.52 -5.62 -13.58
N ASN A 67 12.90 -6.90 -13.69
CA ASN A 67 12.08 -7.92 -14.34
C ASN A 67 10.81 -8.20 -13.55
N ALA A 68 10.89 -8.23 -12.21
CA ALA A 68 9.71 -8.36 -11.35
C ALA A 68 8.74 -7.19 -11.54
N THR A 69 9.25 -5.95 -11.58
CA THR A 69 8.44 -4.76 -11.82
C THR A 69 7.83 -4.76 -13.22
N MET A 70 8.61 -5.13 -14.24
CA MET A 70 8.14 -5.24 -15.62
C MET A 70 7.03 -6.30 -15.76
N ALA A 71 7.22 -7.48 -15.17
CA ALA A 71 6.20 -8.53 -15.14
C ALA A 71 4.92 -8.06 -14.43
N GLN A 72 5.04 -7.33 -13.31
CA GLN A 72 3.89 -6.76 -12.61
C GLN A 72 3.10 -5.79 -13.50
N TYR A 73 3.77 -4.88 -14.21
CA TYR A 73 3.11 -3.95 -15.12
C TYR A 73 2.47 -4.65 -16.33
N VAL A 74 3.17 -5.62 -16.94
CA VAL A 74 2.64 -6.38 -18.08
C VAL A 74 1.42 -7.20 -17.66
N CYS A 75 1.54 -8.02 -16.62
CA CYS A 75 0.43 -8.81 -16.10
C CYS A 75 -0.73 -7.93 -15.65
N GLY A 76 -0.45 -6.84 -14.92
CA GLY A 76 -1.46 -5.88 -14.48
C GLY A 76 -2.20 -5.24 -15.65
N THR A 77 -1.48 -4.85 -16.71
CA THR A 77 -2.09 -4.28 -17.94
C THR A 77 -2.96 -5.31 -18.65
N LEU A 78 -2.49 -6.55 -18.82
CA LEU A 78 -3.24 -7.62 -19.47
C LEU A 78 -4.51 -7.99 -18.69
N ILE A 79 -4.39 -8.15 -17.37
CA ILE A 79 -5.53 -8.48 -16.49
C ILE A 79 -6.55 -7.34 -16.50
N THR A 80 -6.09 -6.09 -16.37
CA THR A 80 -6.97 -4.91 -16.39
C THR A 80 -7.64 -4.74 -17.75
N GLY A 81 -6.89 -4.92 -18.85
CA GLY A 81 -7.44 -4.87 -20.20
C GLY A 81 -8.50 -5.94 -20.44
N ALA A 82 -8.25 -7.18 -20.01
CA ALA A 82 -9.26 -8.24 -20.06
C ALA A 82 -10.50 -7.90 -19.22
N ALA A 83 -10.31 -7.35 -18.02
CA ALA A 83 -11.41 -6.95 -17.15
C ALA A 83 -12.28 -5.84 -17.79
N ILE A 84 -11.67 -4.83 -18.41
CA ILE A 84 -12.38 -3.76 -19.15
C ILE A 84 -13.24 -4.37 -20.28
N LEU A 85 -12.68 -5.31 -21.05
CA LEU A 85 -13.40 -5.97 -22.15
C LEU A 85 -14.57 -6.83 -21.65
N ILE A 86 -14.40 -7.53 -20.52
CA ILE A 86 -15.44 -8.40 -19.94
C ILE A 86 -16.55 -7.58 -19.28
N LEU A 87 -16.19 -6.52 -18.56
CA LEU A 87 -17.14 -5.66 -17.84
C LEU A 87 -17.85 -4.66 -18.75
N GLY A 88 -17.35 -4.45 -19.98
CA GLY A 88 -17.97 -3.53 -20.94
C GLY A 88 -17.97 -2.08 -20.46
N THR A 89 -16.99 -1.69 -19.63
CA THR A 89 -16.89 -0.32 -19.11
C THR A 89 -16.60 0.65 -20.25
N ASP A 90 -17.36 1.74 -20.32
CA ASP A 90 -17.14 2.80 -21.29
C ASP A 90 -15.69 3.29 -21.22
N THR A 91 -14.94 3.11 -22.30
CA THR A 91 -13.58 3.64 -22.38
C THR A 91 -13.68 5.16 -22.50
N PRO A 92 -13.03 5.93 -21.61
CA PRO A 92 -12.95 7.37 -21.79
C PRO A 92 -12.38 7.66 -23.18
N GLU A 93 -13.07 8.48 -23.96
CA GLU A 93 -12.66 8.77 -25.33
C GLU A 93 -11.27 9.43 -25.31
N LEU A 94 -10.24 8.68 -25.72
CA LEU A 94 -8.83 9.08 -25.58
C LEU A 94 -8.54 10.41 -26.31
N ALA A 95 -9.30 10.67 -27.38
CA ALA A 95 -9.26 11.90 -28.16
C ALA A 95 -9.96 13.09 -27.48
N ALA A 96 -11.00 12.88 -26.67
CA ALA A 96 -11.75 13.96 -26.01
C ALA A 96 -10.95 14.63 -24.89
N ASN A 97 -9.95 13.94 -24.30
CA ASN A 97 -9.18 14.43 -23.17
C ASN A 97 -7.67 14.17 -23.34
N GLY A 98 -7.06 14.60 -24.45
CA GLY A 98 -5.62 14.46 -24.69
C GLY A 98 -4.72 14.99 -23.55
N LYS A 99 -5.19 16.01 -22.81
CA LYS A 99 -4.54 16.52 -21.59
C LYS A 99 -4.58 15.51 -20.44
N ALA A 100 -5.69 14.79 -20.25
CA ALA A 100 -5.80 13.75 -19.22
C ALA A 100 -4.97 12.52 -19.57
N ALA A 101 -4.94 12.12 -20.85
CA ALA A 101 -4.08 11.05 -21.33
C ALA A 101 -2.59 11.39 -21.12
N LEU A 102 -2.19 12.63 -21.44
CA LEU A 102 -0.82 13.11 -21.18
C LEU A 102 -0.50 13.13 -19.69
N MET A 103 -1.41 13.65 -18.84
CA MET A 103 -1.20 13.65 -17.39
C MET A 103 -1.08 12.23 -16.85
N GLY A 104 -1.94 11.31 -17.28
CA GLY A 104 -1.90 9.91 -16.90
C GLY A 104 -0.58 9.25 -17.29
N ALA A 105 -0.06 9.53 -18.50
CA ALA A 105 1.24 9.04 -18.94
C ALA A 105 2.39 9.63 -18.10
N VAL A 106 2.37 10.94 -17.82
CA VAL A 106 3.40 11.61 -17.02
C VAL A 106 3.44 11.05 -15.60
N PHE A 107 2.30 10.95 -14.91
CA PHE A 107 2.24 10.39 -13.56
C PHE A 107 2.53 8.88 -13.56
N GLY A 108 2.02 8.14 -14.54
CA GLY A 108 2.28 6.71 -14.69
C GLY A 108 3.77 6.39 -14.83
N ILE A 109 4.46 7.10 -15.71
CA ILE A 109 5.87 6.86 -16.00
C ILE A 109 6.77 7.48 -14.93
N LEU A 110 6.59 8.75 -14.57
CA LEU A 110 7.54 9.43 -13.69
C LEU A 110 7.32 9.09 -12.22
N VAL A 111 6.05 9.01 -11.78
CA VAL A 111 5.72 8.80 -10.37
C VAL A 111 5.56 7.32 -10.08
N PHE A 112 4.62 6.65 -10.75
CA PHE A 112 4.29 5.27 -10.40
C PHE A 112 5.41 4.30 -10.76
N MET A 113 5.95 4.32 -11.98
CA MET A 113 7.00 3.38 -12.38
C MET A 113 8.25 3.49 -11.49
N SER A 114 8.72 4.71 -11.23
CA SER A 114 9.86 4.96 -10.33
C SER A 114 9.59 4.46 -8.91
N THR A 115 8.41 4.77 -8.37
CA THR A 115 8.03 4.37 -7.00
C THR A 115 7.88 2.86 -6.88
N PHE A 116 7.25 2.20 -7.86
CA PHE A 116 7.08 0.74 -7.84
C PHE A 116 8.41 0.01 -8.03
N MET A 117 9.32 0.51 -8.87
CA MET A 117 10.67 -0.08 -8.94
C MET A 117 11.38 -0.02 -7.59
N MET A 118 11.25 1.11 -6.87
CA MET A 118 11.84 1.27 -5.55
C MET A 118 11.17 0.37 -4.51
N ILE A 119 9.83 0.26 -4.52
CA ILE A 119 9.11 -0.55 -3.54
C ILE A 119 9.39 -2.04 -3.70
N ILE A 120 9.41 -2.54 -4.95
CA ILE A 120 9.72 -3.95 -5.23
C ILE A 120 11.15 -4.27 -4.78
N ARG A 121 12.09 -3.34 -5.00
CA ARG A 121 13.45 -3.47 -4.49
C ARG A 121 13.49 -3.53 -2.96
N ILE A 122 12.80 -2.63 -2.28
CA ILE A 122 12.76 -2.57 -0.81
C ILE A 122 12.13 -3.84 -0.22
N MET A 123 11.06 -4.37 -0.83
CA MET A 123 10.38 -5.59 -0.39
C MET A 123 11.28 -6.84 -0.40
N GLN A 124 12.36 -6.84 -1.19
CA GLN A 124 13.37 -7.90 -1.14
C GLN A 124 14.22 -7.84 0.14
N TYR A 125 14.41 -6.65 0.72
CA TYR A 125 15.31 -6.41 1.86
C TYR A 125 14.62 -6.19 3.20
N MET A 126 13.37 -5.75 3.18
CA MET A 126 12.60 -5.53 4.40
C MET A 126 11.52 -6.59 4.56
N SER A 127 11.22 -6.95 5.81
CA SER A 127 10.16 -7.92 6.07
C SER A 127 8.78 -7.33 5.66
N PRO A 128 7.88 -8.13 5.07
CA PRO A 128 6.58 -7.66 4.56
C PRO A 128 5.75 -6.85 5.55
N GLY A 129 5.75 -7.22 6.84
CA GLY A 129 5.04 -6.47 7.87
C GLY A 129 5.62 -5.08 8.16
N ARG A 130 6.96 -4.90 8.04
CA ARG A 130 7.59 -3.57 8.19
C ARG A 130 7.16 -2.67 7.05
N VAL A 131 7.31 -3.17 5.82
CA VAL A 131 6.92 -2.44 4.60
C VAL A 131 5.45 -2.06 4.65
N GLY A 132 4.56 -2.99 5.02
CA GLY A 132 3.12 -2.69 5.12
C GLY A 132 2.78 -1.60 6.13
N ILE A 133 3.40 -1.60 7.31
CA ILE A 133 3.19 -0.52 8.31
C ILE A 133 3.73 0.81 7.79
N LEU A 134 4.92 0.83 7.17
CA LEU A 134 5.50 2.05 6.62
C LEU A 134 4.69 2.59 5.44
N MET A 135 4.09 1.73 4.62
CA MET A 135 3.21 2.15 3.53
C MET A 135 2.00 2.93 4.03
N LEU A 136 1.47 2.63 5.23
CA LEU A 136 0.35 3.41 5.80
C LEU A 136 0.69 4.89 6.04
N SER A 137 1.96 5.28 6.04
CA SER A 137 2.36 6.70 6.03
C SER A 137 1.91 7.45 4.77
N GLU A 138 1.66 6.75 3.66
CA GLU A 138 1.14 7.36 2.43
C GLU A 138 -0.26 7.95 2.65
N ALA A 139 -1.09 7.30 3.47
CA ALA A 139 -2.41 7.81 3.85
C ALA A 139 -2.30 9.14 4.62
N LEU A 140 -1.24 9.30 5.42
CA LEU A 140 -0.95 10.56 6.12
C LEU A 140 -0.59 11.67 5.15
N VAL A 141 0.32 11.37 4.21
CA VAL A 141 0.73 12.32 3.17
C VAL A 141 -0.47 12.72 2.31
N ALA A 142 -1.34 11.77 1.96
CA ALA A 142 -2.55 12.03 1.21
C ALA A 142 -3.50 12.99 1.93
N VAL A 143 -3.74 12.76 3.22
CA VAL A 143 -4.66 13.59 4.03
C VAL A 143 -4.08 14.98 4.27
N ILE A 144 -2.79 15.10 4.58
CA ILE A 144 -2.11 16.40 4.72
C ILE A 144 -2.14 17.15 3.38
N SER A 145 -1.92 16.45 2.27
CA SER A 145 -2.03 17.04 0.94
C SER A 145 -3.46 17.51 0.67
N ALA A 146 -4.48 16.75 1.04
CA ALA A 146 -5.88 17.16 0.91
C ALA A 146 -6.18 18.43 1.73
N MET A 147 -5.65 18.55 2.95
CA MET A 147 -5.76 19.80 3.72
C MET A 147 -5.14 20.99 3.00
N LEU A 148 -3.92 20.83 2.49
CA LEU A 148 -3.15 21.93 1.91
C LEU A 148 -3.67 22.36 0.54
N PHE A 149 -4.03 21.40 -0.31
CA PHE A 149 -4.41 21.65 -1.71
C PHE A 149 -5.92 21.78 -1.91
N LEU A 150 -6.74 21.04 -1.15
CA LEU A 150 -8.21 21.10 -1.24
C LEU A 150 -8.87 21.92 -0.13
N GLY A 151 -8.11 22.33 0.91
CA GLY A 151 -8.65 23.11 2.02
C GLY A 151 -9.52 22.30 2.97
N GLU A 152 -9.40 20.96 2.95
CA GLU A 152 -10.17 20.09 3.84
C GLU A 152 -9.75 20.24 5.30
N LEU A 153 -10.72 20.27 6.21
CA LEU A 153 -10.47 20.33 7.65
C LEU A 153 -10.52 18.94 8.25
N LEU A 154 -9.45 18.55 8.95
CA LEU A 154 -9.40 17.29 9.67
C LEU A 154 -10.24 17.37 10.93
N SER A 155 -11.09 16.37 11.11
CA SER A 155 -11.75 16.13 12.39
C SER A 155 -10.74 15.71 13.47
N PHE A 156 -11.13 15.87 14.73
CA PHE A 156 -10.30 15.45 15.86
C PHE A 156 -9.92 13.95 15.81
N ALA A 157 -10.85 13.09 15.37
CA ALA A 157 -10.60 11.66 15.21
C ALA A 157 -9.52 11.37 14.14
N GLN A 158 -9.51 12.11 13.04
CA GLN A 158 -8.50 11.96 12.00
C GLN A 158 -7.11 12.37 12.48
N TRP A 159 -7.02 13.43 13.29
CA TRP A 159 -5.75 13.82 13.93
C TRP A 159 -5.22 12.74 14.87
N ILE A 160 -6.09 12.09 15.65
CA ILE A 160 -5.70 10.93 16.46
C ILE A 160 -5.20 9.81 15.55
N GLY A 161 -5.92 9.50 14.47
CA GLY A 161 -5.51 8.49 13.50
C GLY A 161 -4.12 8.76 12.92
N VAL A 162 -3.83 10.01 12.56
CA VAL A 162 -2.50 10.45 12.08
C VAL A 162 -1.41 10.14 13.11
N LEU A 163 -1.61 10.55 14.36
CA LEU A 163 -0.64 10.33 15.44
C LEU A 163 -0.42 8.84 15.72
N VAL A 164 -1.48 8.03 15.66
CA VAL A 164 -1.40 6.58 15.88
C VAL A 164 -0.60 5.88 14.79
N ILE A 165 -0.81 6.22 13.52
CA ILE A 165 -0.03 5.66 12.40
C ILE A 165 1.44 6.03 12.53
N LEU A 166 1.76 7.31 12.81
CA LEU A 166 3.14 7.76 13.02
C LEU A 166 3.82 6.99 14.16
N SER A 167 3.11 6.83 15.29
CA SER A 167 3.61 6.09 16.44
C SER A 167 3.88 4.63 16.10
N ALA A 168 2.98 3.97 15.35
CA ALA A 168 3.17 2.59 14.91
C ALA A 168 4.39 2.43 14.00
N GLY A 169 4.63 3.37 13.08
CA GLY A 169 5.81 3.42 12.22
C GLY A 169 7.11 3.56 13.02
N VAL A 170 7.16 4.48 13.98
CA VAL A 170 8.33 4.67 14.85
C VAL A 170 8.60 3.42 15.70
N ILE A 171 7.57 2.83 16.30
CA ILE A 171 7.70 1.62 17.11
C ILE A 171 8.25 0.47 16.27
N VAL A 172 7.71 0.25 15.07
CA VAL A 172 8.16 -0.86 14.24
C VAL A 172 9.60 -0.64 13.79
N ALA A 173 9.97 0.57 13.37
CA ALA A 173 11.33 0.90 12.95
C ALA A 173 12.36 0.64 14.06
N LEU A 174 12.09 1.13 15.28
CA LEU A 174 13.02 0.97 16.42
C LEU A 174 13.11 -0.46 16.94
N THR A 175 12.01 -1.22 16.92
CA THR A 175 12.00 -2.58 17.49
C THR A 175 12.82 -3.54 16.62
N ASP A 176 12.82 -3.28 15.33
CA ASP A 176 13.37 -4.15 14.32
C ASP A 176 14.88 -3.97 14.14
N ASP A 177 15.39 -2.73 14.25
CA ASP A 177 16.85 -2.45 14.31
C ASP A 177 17.52 -3.13 15.52
N VAL A 178 16.81 -3.20 16.66
CA VAL A 178 17.31 -3.86 17.88
C VAL A 178 17.38 -5.38 17.72
N SER A 179 16.45 -5.99 16.97
CA SER A 179 16.52 -7.42 16.68
C SER A 179 17.67 -7.79 15.74
N GLU A 180 17.92 -6.95 14.73
CA GLU A 180 18.95 -7.18 13.71
C GLU A 180 20.37 -7.00 14.28
N THR A 181 20.53 -6.09 15.24
CA THR A 181 21.79 -5.90 15.99
C THR A 181 22.02 -6.95 17.08
N ALA A 182 20.98 -7.64 17.57
CA ALA A 182 21.12 -8.71 18.56
C ALA A 182 21.49 -10.07 17.94
N GLU A 183 21.29 -10.24 16.63
CA GLU A 183 21.61 -11.45 15.88
C GLU A 183 22.95 -11.37 15.11
N ALA A 184 23.59 -10.19 15.08
CA ALA A 184 24.90 -9.94 14.45
C ALA A 184 26.07 -10.05 15.45
#